data_AF-A0AAW8KL06-F1
#
_entry.id   AF-A0AAW8KL06-F1
#
_cell.length_a   1.000
_cell.length_b   1.000
_cell.length_c   1.000
_cell.angle_alpha   90.00
_cell.angle_beta   90.00
_cell.angle_gamma   90.00
#
_symmetry.space_group_name_H-M   'P 1'
#
loop_
_entity.id
_entity.type
_entity.pdbx_description
1 polymer ?
#
loop_
_entity_poly.entity_id
_entity_poly.type
_entity_poly.pdbx_seq_one_letter_code
_entity_poly.pdbx_strand_id
1 'polypeptide(L)' 'LKNHFEKFDIKVGLLTGSMKTSEKKKALEAILDGEYQIVIGTHALIQERVEFNNLGLVITDEQHRFGVNQRFVLSNK' A
#
# COMPACT_ATOMS: atom_id res chain seq x y z
N LEU A 1 -7.16 2.78 11.86
CA LEU A 1 -5.73 2.46 12.00
C LEU A 1 -4.89 3.69 12.35
N LYS A 2 -5.03 4.82 11.63
CA LYS A 2 -4.26 6.05 11.83
C LYS A 2 -4.11 6.48 13.31
N ASN A 3 -5.22 6.57 14.06
CA ASN A 3 -5.22 6.97 15.48
C ASN A 3 -4.39 6.06 16.40
N HIS A 4 -4.20 4.78 16.03
CA HIS A 4 -3.37 3.87 16.83
C HIS A 4 -1.87 4.16 16.69
N PHE A 5 -1.47 4.84 15.62
CA PHE A 5 -0.07 5.09 15.26
C PHE A 5 0.37 6.55 15.45
N GLU A 6 -0.54 7.46 15.79
CA GLU A 6 -0.23 8.90 15.97
C GLU A 6 0.88 9.16 17.00
N LYS A 7 1.00 8.33 18.04
CA LYS A 7 2.02 8.50 19.09
C LYS A 7 3.41 8.01 18.70
N PHE A 8 3.53 7.30 17.57
CA PHE A 8 4.77 6.66 17.13
C PHE A 8 5.42 7.39 15.95
N ASP A 9 4.88 8.55 15.56
CA ASP A 9 5.29 9.30 14.35
C ASP A 9 5.23 8.44 13.07
N ILE A 10 4.34 7.45 13.06
CA ILE A 10 4.12 6.55 11.93
C ILE A 10 2.96 7.10 11.10
N LYS A 11 3.25 7.48 9.87
CA LYS A 11 2.26 7.96 8.91
C LYS A 11 1.63 6.77 8.17
N VAL A 12 0.31 6.73 8.22
CA VAL A 12 -0.51 5.70 7.56
C VAL A 12 -1.17 6.30 6.32
N GLY A 13 -0.81 5.79 5.14
CA GLY A 13 -1.40 6.12 3.85
C GLY A 13 -2.56 5.20 3.46
N LEU A 14 -3.41 5.68 2.55
CA LEU A 14 -4.50 4.92 1.96
C LEU A 14 -4.36 4.92 0.43
N LEU A 15 -4.47 3.75 -0.19
CA LEU A 15 -4.55 3.60 -1.64
C LEU A 15 -5.67 2.62 -2.01
N THR A 16 -6.80 3.14 -2.49
CA THR A 16 -7.93 2.33 -2.94
C THR A 16 -8.32 2.67 -4.37
N GLY A 17 -8.96 1.73 -5.05
CA GLY A 17 -9.42 1.90 -6.43
C GLY A 17 -10.39 3.07 -6.63
N SER A 18 -11.12 3.48 -5.59
CA SER A 18 -12.13 4.54 -5.62
C SER A 18 -11.57 5.97 -5.47
N MET A 19 -10.28 6.12 -5.17
CA MET A 19 -9.64 7.44 -5.06
C MET A 19 -9.56 8.15 -6.41
N LYS A 20 -9.62 9.50 -6.39
CA LYS A 20 -9.41 10.29 -7.61
C LYS A 20 -7.98 10.15 -8.10
N THR A 21 -7.76 10.28 -9.41
CA THR A 21 -6.43 10.17 -10.02
C THR A 21 -5.39 11.07 -9.37
N SER A 22 -5.76 12.31 -9.02
CA SER A 22 -4.86 13.26 -8.35
C SER A 22 -4.48 12.82 -6.93
N GLU A 23 -5.40 12.20 -6.20
CA GLU A 23 -5.16 11.68 -4.85
C GLU A 23 -4.29 10.42 -4.90
N LYS A 24 -4.57 9.52 -5.85
CA LYS A 24 -3.73 8.34 -6.10
C LYS A 24 -2.31 8.73 -6.43
N LYS A 25 -2.11 9.71 -7.32
CA LYS A 25 -0.76 10.17 -7.69
C LYS A 25 0.02 10.65 -6.46
N LYS A 26 -0.58 11.49 -5.62
CA LYS A 26 0.05 11.94 -4.37
C LYS A 26 0.34 10.80 -3.41
N ALA A 27 -0.58 9.84 -3.30
CA ALA A 27 -0.37 8.68 -2.45
C ALA A 27 0.81 7.83 -2.96
N LEU A 28 0.89 7.57 -4.27
CA LEU A 28 1.98 6.83 -4.89
C LEU A 28 3.34 7.51 -4.68
N GLU A 29 3.42 8.83 -4.87
CA GLU A 29 4.64 9.62 -4.59
C GLU A 29 5.05 9.49 -3.11
N ALA A 30 4.12 9.67 -2.17
CA ALA A 30 4.38 9.52 -0.74
C ALA A 30 4.79 8.09 -0.32
N ILE A 31 4.32 7.06 -1.03
CA ILE A 31 4.75 5.66 -0.82
C ILE A 31 6.19 5.45 -1.30
N LEU A 32 6.52 5.98 -2.48
CA LEU A 32 7.85 5.88 -3.07
C LEU A 32 8.90 6.63 -2.25
N ASP A 33 8.55 7.82 -1.77
CA ASP A 33 9.44 8.67 -0.96
C ASP A 33 9.60 8.17 0.48
N GLY A 34 8.82 7.16 0.89
CA GLY A 34 8.85 6.60 2.25
C GLY A 34 8.14 7.47 3.28
N GLU A 35 7.36 8.47 2.85
CA GLU A 35 6.54 9.28 3.76
C GLU A 35 5.48 8.44 4.47
N TYR A 36 4.94 7.41 3.82
CA TYR A 36 4.05 6.44 4.45
C TYR A 36 4.80 5.16 4.83
N GLN A 37 4.88 4.87 6.13
CA GLN A 37 5.48 3.63 6.63
C GLN A 37 4.46 2.48 6.65
N ILE A 38 3.16 2.80 6.70
CA ILE A 38 2.08 1.84 6.57
C ILE A 38 1.17 2.30 5.46
N VAL A 39 0.86 1.41 4.52
CA VAL A 39 -0.10 1.69 3.44
C VAL A 39 -1.22 0.67 3.53
N ILE A 40 -2.45 1.17 3.59
CA ILE A 40 -3.65 0.33 3.56
C ILE A 40 -4.30 0.51 2.20
N GLY A 41 -4.78 -0.58 1.63
CA GLY A 41 -5.42 -0.52 0.34
C GLY A 41 -6.17 -1.78 -0.01
N THR A 42 -6.79 -1.74 -1.19
CA THR A 42 -7.44 -2.91 -1.79
C THR A 42 -6.49 -3.53 -2.81
N HIS A 43 -7.02 -4.37 -3.71
CA HIS A 43 -6.29 -4.91 -4.86
C HIS A 43 -5.55 -3.84 -5.71
N ALA A 44 -5.91 -2.56 -5.58
CA ALA A 44 -5.18 -1.44 -6.16
C ALA A 44 -3.69 -1.43 -5.79
N LEU A 45 -3.31 -1.87 -4.58
CA LEU A 45 -1.91 -1.93 -4.13
C LEU A 45 -1.03 -2.88 -4.96
N ILE A 46 -1.65 -3.85 -5.65
CA ILE A 46 -0.93 -4.84 -6.46
C ILE A 46 -1.11 -4.59 -7.95
N GLN A 47 -2.28 -4.05 -8.35
CA GLN A 47 -2.60 -3.80 -9.76
C GLN A 47 -1.99 -2.50 -10.28
N GLU A 48 -2.05 -1.43 -9.49
CA GLU A 48 -1.33 -0.20 -9.82
C GLU A 48 0.15 -0.50 -9.54
N ARG A 49 1.07 -0.11 -10.43
CA ARG A 49 2.51 -0.34 -10.23
C ARG A 49 3.01 0.49 -9.06
N VAL A 50 2.71 0.06 -7.83
CA VAL A 50 3.14 0.72 -6.61
C VAL A 50 4.60 0.39 -6.39
N GLU A 51 5.45 1.41 -6.35
CA GLU A 51 6.85 1.27 -5.96
C GLU A 51 6.97 1.67 -4.49
N PHE A 52 7.35 0.71 -3.66
CA PHE A 52 7.56 0.94 -2.24
C PHE A 52 9.00 1.36 -2.02
N ASN A 53 9.23 2.32 -1.12
CA ASN A 53 10.58 2.71 -0.74
C ASN A 53 11.41 1.53 -0.21
N ASN A 54 10.83 0.74 0.70
CA ASN A 54 11.41 -0.47 1.27
C ASN A 54 10.30 -1.39 1.81
N LEU A 55 9.92 -2.43 1.07
CA LEU A 55 8.83 -3.34 1.45
C LEU A 55 9.33 -4.44 2.40
N GLY A 56 9.10 -4.27 3.70
CA GLY A 56 9.52 -5.26 4.71
C GLY A 56 8.43 -6.28 5.11
N LEU A 57 7.16 -5.91 5.01
CA LEU A 57 6.04 -6.73 5.46
C LEU A 57 4.81 -6.50 4.60
N VAL A 58 4.14 -7.58 4.23
CA VAL A 58 2.83 -7.53 3.56
C VAL A 58 1.83 -8.33 4.40
N ILE A 59 0.71 -7.69 4.73
CA ILE A 59 -0.44 -8.32 5.39
C ILE A 59 -1.60 -8.32 4.40
N THR A 60 -2.15 -9.49 4.11
CA THR A 60 -3.30 -9.65 3.21
C THR A 60 -4.45 -10.31 3.96
N ASP A 61 -5.65 -9.77 3.80
CA ASP A 61 -6.90 -10.39 4.25
C ASP A 61 -7.61 -11.04 3.06
N GLU A 62 -8.26 -12.19 3.28
CA GLU A 62 -8.95 -12.99 2.25
C GLU A 62 -8.08 -13.39 1.03
N GLN A 63 -6.95 -14.05 1.30
CA GLN A 63 -5.95 -14.50 0.31
C GLN A 63 -6.52 -15.34 -0.86
N HIS A 64 -7.73 -15.89 -0.74
CA HIS A 64 -8.38 -16.62 -1.83
C HIS A 64 -8.77 -15.73 -3.01
N ARG A 65 -8.98 -14.43 -2.79
CA ARG A 65 -9.23 -13.45 -3.86
C ARG A 65 -7.94 -12.95 -4.52
N PHE A 66 -6.80 -13.13 -3.85
CA PHE A 66 -5.47 -12.84 -4.35
C PHE A 66 -4.93 -14.07 -5.08
N GLY A 67 -5.24 -14.19 -6.38
CA GLY A 67 -4.75 -15.28 -7.23
C GLY A 67 -3.22 -15.47 -7.17
N VAL A 68 -2.73 -16.66 -7.54
CA VAL A 68 -1.32 -17.08 -7.39
C VAL A 68 -0.31 -16.05 -7.93
N ASN A 69 -0.62 -15.43 -9.07
CA ASN A 69 0.26 -14.41 -9.70
C ASN A 69 0.42 -13.14 -8.86
N GLN A 70 -0.60 -12.72 -8.11
CA GLN A 70 -0.50 -11.50 -7.29
C GLN A 70 0.44 -11.69 -6.09
N ARG A 71 0.51 -12.91 -5.55
CA ARG A 71 1.47 -13.25 -4.49
C ARG A 71 2.91 -13.22 -5.00
N PHE A 72 3.16 -13.72 -6.20
CA PHE A 72 4.49 -13.70 -6.82
C PHE A 72 5.02 -12.28 -7.08
N VAL A 73 4.14 -11.34 -7.45
CA VAL A 73 4.51 -9.93 -7.63
C VAL A 73 4.95 -9.27 -6.32
N LEU A 74 4.28 -9.61 -5.21
CA LEU A 74 4.65 -9.09 -3.88
C LEU A 74 5.97 -9.67 -3.36
N SER A 75 6.24 -10.95 -3.62
CA SER A 75 7.50 -11.60 -3.19
C SER A 75 8.75 -11.11 -3.93
N ASN A 76 8.59 -10.43 -5.07
CA ASN A 76 9.70 -9.89 -5.89
C ASN A 76 9.84 -8.36 -5.79
N LYS A 77 9.18 -7.72 -4.82
CA LYS A 77 9.31 -6.29 -4.50
C LYS A 77 10.06 -6.12 -3.19
#